data_AF-A0A854WW73-F1
#
_entry.id   AF-A0A854WW73-F1
#
_cell.length_a   1.000
_cell.length_b   1.000
_cell.length_c   1.000
_cell.angle_alpha   90.00
_cell.angle_beta   90.00
_cell.angle_gamma   90.00
#
_symmetry.space_group_name_H-M   'P 1'
#
loop_
_entity.id
_entity.type
_entity.pdbx_description
1 polymer ?
#
loop_
_entity_poly.entity_id
_entity_poly.type
_entity_poly.pdbx_seq_one_letter_code
_entity_poly.pdbx_strand_id
1 'polypeptide(L)'
;MHVLVTPMRVCGVALDPKERRRYPAIRGNVMVNSTMCHELGRAANVARVEVGMPLDPDPLPPLLDATLSGMAVTGFVLSGIEYIDGRAYAQSWWCRLG
;
A
#
# COMPACT_ATOMS: atom_id res chain seq x y z
N MET A 1 6.98 4.61 -12.76
CA MET A 1 6.33 3.48 -13.45
C MET A 1 4.96 3.28 -12.82
N HIS A 2 3.88 3.43 -13.58
CA HIS A 2 2.53 3.28 -13.03
C HIS A 2 2.15 1.80 -12.91
N VAL A 3 1.60 1.43 -11.76
CA VAL A 3 0.99 0.12 -11.50
C VAL A 3 -0.45 0.31 -11.05
N LEU A 4 -1.24 -0.75 -11.15
CA LEU A 4 -2.55 -0.86 -10.52
C LEU A 4 -2.37 -1.41 -9.11
N VAL A 5 -2.80 -0.62 -8.12
CA VAL A 5 -2.76 -0.97 -6.71
C VAL A 5 -4.17 -1.31 -6.24
N THR A 6 -4.31 -2.44 -5.56
CA THR A 6 -5.57 -2.87 -4.96
C THR A 6 -5.30 -3.30 -3.52
N PRO A 7 -5.90 -2.65 -2.51
CA PRO A 7 -5.85 -3.13 -1.14
C PRO A 7 -6.37 -4.57 -1.06
N MET A 8 -5.73 -5.38 -0.24
CA MET A 8 -6.16 -6.76 0.04
C MET A 8 -6.84 -6.87 1.38
N ARG A 9 -6.73 -5.84 2.22
CA ARG A 9 -7.47 -5.70 3.47
C ARG A 9 -8.07 -4.30 3.55
N VAL A 10 -9.09 -4.13 4.38
CA VAL A 10 -9.65 -2.83 4.75
C VAL A 10 -9.75 -2.83 6.27
N CYS A 11 -9.06 -1.91 6.93
CA CYS A 11 -8.95 -1.87 8.39
C CYS A 11 -8.61 -3.24 9.00
N GLY A 12 -7.64 -3.94 8.42
CA GLY A 12 -7.18 -5.24 8.89
C GLY A 12 -8.05 -6.43 8.50
N VAL A 13 -9.23 -6.24 7.90
CA VAL A 13 -10.11 -7.32 7.44
C VAL A 13 -9.76 -7.69 6.00
N ALA A 14 -9.45 -8.96 5.74
CA ALA A 14 -9.12 -9.42 4.40
C ALA A 14 -10.32 -9.31 3.46
N LEU A 15 -10.12 -8.70 2.29
CA LEU A 15 -11.09 -8.71 1.21
C LEU A 15 -11.15 -10.10 0.59
N ASP A 16 -12.36 -10.56 0.32
CA ASP A 16 -12.56 -11.80 -0.41
C ASP A 16 -12.13 -11.65 -1.90
N PRO A 17 -11.97 -12.76 -2.64
CA PRO A 17 -11.54 -12.70 -4.04
C PRO A 17 -12.49 -11.91 -4.98
N LYS A 18 -13.80 -11.87 -4.70
CA LYS A 18 -14.79 -11.12 -5.49
C LYS A 18 -14.72 -9.64 -5.17
N GLU A 19 -14.63 -9.27 -3.89
CA GLU A 19 -14.45 -7.90 -3.43
C GLU A 19 -13.16 -7.30 -4.00
N ARG A 20 -12.05 -8.04 -3.89
CA ARG A 20 -10.76 -7.61 -4.44
C ARG A 20 -10.78 -7.38 -5.96
N ARG A 21 -11.53 -8.20 -6.71
CA ARG A 21 -11.69 -8.02 -8.16
C ARG A 21 -12.56 -6.83 -8.54
N ARG A 22 -13.55 -6.48 -7.70
CA ARG A 22 -14.46 -5.35 -7.91
C ARG A 22 -13.90 -4.03 -7.40
N TYR A 23 -12.91 -4.08 -6.50
CA TYR A 23 -12.27 -2.90 -5.96
C TYR A 23 -11.68 -2.04 -7.09
N PRO A 24 -12.05 -0.75 -7.20
CA PRO A 24 -11.50 0.16 -8.20
C PRO A 24 -9.98 0.27 -8.01
N ALA A 25 -9.21 -0.27 -8.96
CA ALA A 25 -7.77 -0.26 -8.84
C ALA A 25 -7.22 1.16 -8.95
N ILE A 26 -6.30 1.50 -8.05
CA ILE A 26 -5.67 2.80 -7.99
C ILE A 26 -4.45 2.79 -8.90
N ARG A 27 -4.44 3.63 -9.93
CA ARG A 27 -3.30 3.76 -10.84
C ARG A 27 -2.33 4.80 -10.29
N GLY A 28 -1.10 4.39 -9.97
CA GLY A 28 -0.10 5.30 -9.41
C GLY A 28 1.32 4.72 -9.42
N ASN A 29 2.29 5.54 -9.05
CA ASN A 29 3.67 5.12 -8.81
C ASN A 29 3.76 4.61 -7.37
N VAL A 30 4.17 3.35 -7.19
CA VAL A 30 4.45 2.81 -5.85
C VAL A 30 5.91 3.09 -5.52
N MET A 31 6.15 3.86 -4.47
CA MET A 31 7.47 4.14 -3.95
C MET A 31 7.64 3.47 -2.60
N VAL A 32 8.81 2.90 -2.34
CA VAL A 32 9.18 2.37 -1.01
C VAL A 32 10.51 3.01 -0.63
N ASN A 33 10.49 3.82 0.42
CA ASN A 33 11.68 4.54 0.88
C ASN A 33 11.96 4.21 2.34
N SER A 34 13.23 4.01 2.68
CA SER A 34 13.64 3.93 4.08
C SER A 34 13.68 5.34 4.66
N THR A 35 12.87 5.59 5.69
CA THR A 35 12.77 6.89 6.35
C THR A 35 12.58 6.71 7.85
N MET A 36 12.84 7.75 8.63
CA MET A 36 12.47 7.77 10.04
C MET A 36 10.94 7.71 10.15
N CYS A 37 10.42 6.64 10.74
CA CYS A 37 9.00 6.47 11.00
C CYS A 37 8.74 6.76 12.48
N HIS A 38 7.99 7.84 12.74
CA HIS A 38 7.72 8.30 14.10
C HIS A 38 6.84 7.32 14.86
N GLU A 39 5.87 6.71 14.18
CA GLU A 39 4.93 5.74 14.74
C GLU A 39 5.63 4.47 15.23
N LEU A 40 6.74 4.09 14.60
CA LEU A 40 7.54 2.91 14.95
C LEU A 40 8.77 3.24 15.79
N GLY A 41 9.12 4.53 15.94
CA GLY A 41 10.30 4.97 16.67
C GLY A 41 11.64 4.54 16.05
N ARG A 42 11.66 4.19 14.76
CA ARG A 42 12.87 3.74 14.05
C ARG A 42 12.82 4.04 12.55
N ALA A 43 13.95 3.87 11.88
CA ALA A 43 13.97 3.78 10.43
C ALA A 43 13.14 2.57 9.96
N ALA A 44 12.26 2.79 9.00
CA ALA A 44 11.42 1.77 8.41
C ALA A 44 11.23 2.04 6.92
N ASN A 45 10.99 0.98 6.16
CA ASN A 45 10.54 1.11 4.78
C ASN A 45 9.08 1.59 4.80
N VAL A 46 8.82 2.73 4.18
CA VAL A 46 7.47 3.30 4.06
C VAL A 46 7.09 3.28 2.59
N ALA A 47 6.00 2.57 2.29
CA ALA A 47 5.43 2.55 0.95
C ALA A 47 4.34 3.62 0.78
N ARG A 48 4.34 4.29 -0.37
CA ARG A 48 3.35 5.30 -0.76
C ARG A 48 2.91 5.08 -2.20
N VAL A 49 1.69 5.53 -2.53
CA VAL A 49 1.17 5.55 -3.90
C VAL A 49 1.04 7.00 -4.35
N GLU A 50 1.85 7.41 -5.32
CA GLU A 50 1.82 8.77 -5.86
C GLU A 50 1.10 8.80 -7.21
N VAL A 51 0.10 9.68 -7.36
CA VAL A 51 -0.75 9.79 -8.55
C VAL A 51 -0.34 10.92 -9.52
N GLY A 52 0.68 11.71 -9.18
CA GLY A 52 1.39 12.60 -10.11
C GLY A 52 1.04 14.09 -10.05
N MET A 53 0.00 14.49 -9.30
CA MET A 53 -0.28 15.89 -8.98
C MET A 53 0.35 16.23 -7.62
N PRO A 54 1.27 17.22 -7.51
CA PRO A 54 2.02 17.49 -6.28
C PRO A 54 1.19 17.84 -5.04
N LEU A 55 -0.07 18.24 -5.22
CA LEU A 55 -0.97 18.69 -4.15
C LEU A 55 -2.12 17.70 -3.88
N ASP A 56 -2.26 16.65 -4.68
CA ASP A 56 -3.30 15.66 -4.43
C ASP A 56 -2.89 14.77 -3.25
N PRO A 57 -3.82 14.47 -2.33
CA PRO A 57 -3.53 13.53 -1.27
C PRO A 57 -3.22 12.15 -1.85
N ASP A 58 -2.34 11.40 -1.20
CA ASP A 58 -2.14 10.01 -1.55
C ASP A 58 -3.48 9.25 -1.47
N PRO A 59 -3.79 8.39 -2.45
CA PRO A 59 -5.05 7.66 -2.49
C PRO A 59 -5.13 6.55 -1.43
N LEU A 60 -4.01 6.22 -0.78
CA LEU A 60 -3.92 5.28 0.34
C LEU A 60 -3.06 5.88 1.45
N PRO A 61 -3.36 5.58 2.73
CA PRO A 61 -2.43 5.87 3.83
C PRO A 61 -1.05 5.26 3.55
N PRO A 62 0.05 5.83 4.08
CA PRO A 62 1.35 5.21 3.95
C PRO A 62 1.37 3.83 4.62
N LEU A 63 1.94 2.84 3.93
CA LEU A 63 2.15 1.50 4.47
C LEU A 63 3.50 1.49 5.20
N LEU A 64 3.45 1.53 6.52
CA LEU A 64 4.62 1.53 7.39
C LEU A 64 5.20 0.12 7.53
N ASP A 65 6.52 0.05 7.72
CA ASP A 65 7.28 -1.19 7.78
C ASP A 65 6.99 -2.13 6.59
N ALA A 66 6.86 -1.52 5.41
CA ALA A 66 6.51 -2.22 4.20
C ALA A 66 7.54 -3.30 3.85
N THR A 67 7.05 -4.52 3.65
CA THR A 67 7.82 -5.68 3.24
C THR A 67 7.25 -6.29 1.97
N LEU A 68 8.13 -6.82 1.11
CA LEU A 68 7.71 -7.62 -0.03
C LEU A 68 7.27 -8.99 0.45
N SER A 69 5.97 -9.24 0.41
CA SER A 69 5.33 -10.48 0.91
C SER A 69 4.99 -11.48 -0.20
N GLY A 70 5.01 -11.03 -1.46
CA GLY A 70 4.84 -11.89 -2.63
C GLY A 70 5.31 -11.17 -3.90
N MET A 71 5.83 -11.92 -4.86
CA MET A 71 6.35 -11.41 -6.12
C MET A 71 6.00 -12.36 -7.26
N ALA A 72 5.58 -11.82 -8.38
CA ALA A 72 5.37 -12.49 -9.65
C ALA A 72 5.96 -11.62 -10.77
N VAL A 73 6.02 -12.16 -11.99
CA VAL A 73 6.60 -11.45 -13.14
C VAL A 73 5.96 -10.09 -13.38
N THR A 74 4.65 -9.97 -13.19
CA THR A 74 3.87 -8.76 -13.51
C THR A 74 3.27 -8.07 -12.28
N GLY A 75 3.66 -8.46 -11.08
CA GLY A 75 3.10 -7.86 -9.87
C GLY A 75 3.73 -8.36 -8.59
N PHE A 76 3.41 -7.68 -7.50
CA PHE A 76 3.95 -7.94 -6.18
C PHE A 76 2.93 -7.57 -5.10
N VAL A 77 3.19 -8.03 -3.88
CA VAL A 77 2.39 -7.70 -2.72
C VAL A 77 3.27 -7.06 -1.67
N LEU A 78 2.97 -5.81 -1.32
CA LEU A 78 3.56 -5.17 -0.14
C LEU A 78 2.66 -5.42 1.06
N SER A 79 3.25 -5.74 2.21
CA SER A 79 2.53 -5.88 3.48
C SER A 79 3.19 -5.01 4.54
N GLY A 80 2.38 -4.46 5.45
CA GLY A 80 2.85 -3.56 6.50
C GLY A 80 1.70 -3.10 7.38
N ILE A 81 1.85 -1.91 7.95
CA ILE A 81 0.89 -1.31 8.89
C ILE A 81 0.39 0.01 8.32
N GLU A 82 -0.92 0.19 8.20
CA GLU A 82 -1.54 1.49 7.97
C GLU A 82 -2.10 2.02 9.29
N TYR A 83 -1.89 3.30 9.57
CA TYR A 83 -2.60 3.99 10.64
C TYR A 83 -3.83 4.69 10.07
N ILE A 84 -5.01 4.27 10.51
CA ILE A 84 -6.30 4.80 10.06
C ILE A 84 -7.08 5.19 11.33
N ASP A 85 -7.50 6.45 11.42
CA ASP A 85 -8.22 7.00 12.58
C ASP A 85 -7.54 6.68 13.94
N GLY A 86 -6.21 6.82 13.99
CA GLY A 86 -5.40 6.58 15.19
C GLY A 86 -5.20 5.11 15.56
N ARG A 87 -5.61 4.16 14.70
CA ARG A 87 -5.47 2.72 14.93
C ARG A 87 -4.54 2.09 13.91
N ALA A 88 -3.68 1.19 14.39
CA ALA A 88 -2.79 0.41 13.54
C ALA A 88 -3.52 -0.81 12.97
N TYR A 89 -3.50 -0.96 11.64
CA TYR A 89 -4.07 -2.09 10.94
C TYR A 89 -3.02 -2.78 10.08
N ALA A 90 -2.92 -4.11 10.23
CA ALA A 90 -2.15 -4.92 9.30
C ALA A 90 -2.80 -4.83 7.91
N GLN A 91 -2.01 -4.46 6.91
CA GLN A 91 -2.48 -4.16 5.56
C GLN A 91 -1.58 -4.75 4.50
N SER A 92 -2.17 -4.96 3.32
CA SER A 92 -1.44 -5.46 2.15
C SER A 92 -1.97 -4.84 0.87
N TRP A 93 -1.05 -4.51 -0.04
CA TRP A 93 -1.34 -3.95 -1.34
C TRP A 93 -0.94 -4.92 -2.43
N TRP A 94 -1.88 -5.28 -3.30
CA TRP A 94 -1.59 -6.00 -4.53
C TRP A 94 -1.28 -5.00 -5.64
N CYS A 95 0.00 -4.91 -5.99
CA CYS A 95 0.53 -4.04 -7.03
C CYS A 95 0.78 -4.85 -8.28
N ARG A 96 0.28 -4.42 -9.44
CA ARG A 96 0.45 -5.16 -10.70
C ARG A 96 0.56 -4.23 -11.90
N LEU A 97 1.19 -4.71 -12.96
CA LEU A 97 1.08 -4.11 -14.28
C LEU A 97 -0.40 -4.05 -14.69
N GLY A 98 -0.82 -2.88 -15.16
CA GLY A 98 -2.17 -2.63 -15.68
C GLY A 98 -2.29 -2.89 -17.16
#